data_AF-A0A5B1M7E0-F1
#
_entry.id   AF-A0A5B1M7E0-F1
#
_cell.length_a   1.000
_cell.length_b   1.000
_cell.length_c   1.000
_cell.angle_alpha   90.00
_cell.angle_beta   90.00
_cell.angle_gamma   90.00
#
_symmetry.space_group_name_H-M   'P 1'
#
loop_
_entity.id
_entity.type
_entity.pdbx_description
1 polymer ?
#
loop_
_entity_poly.entity_id
_entity_poly.type
_entity_poly.pdbx_seq_one_letter_code
_entity_poly.pdbx_strand_id
1 'polypeptide(L)'
;MGDRGTGRRPAAPRLDRVARLHSATPSGGPCGDGRGSVRRVLRRRARRTPDPDAGRRPRRRPQVRRGGRRPAGAADDVGQRPRGGGLLPRRAVRRSRRPREGRRVHRGLHHRHRHHPEPRARARRGGDGHAVRAPAPGHRRPAGADHHPPGLVGPHAALPSPAACFPRRRAVPIVSAVSALSPAAAVDRLRAAFGRPAERDTDHRTLHAKGGFYAGTFTATPRAAALSTAGHLQGGEVPILVRWSNGGGNPRGSDKAPDVRGMAVSFTLPDGTVTDLLAQTAPRFVVRTPEAFVAFTEAARNPRRMPGFLVRHPDAIVPLLVNARAKALVPPRSYAVATYHAVHAYQWLAADGTATWVRYTLRPGSSTDPDGTYDGRDRLREEIAARLAAGPVTFTLEVQVAGAGDDPHDPMSVWKSRDVFDAGTLIVTGVAEDPETDGGVVVFDPTRVVDGIELSDDPILLFRPLAYAESVKRRPGQTS
;
A
#
# COMPACT_ATOMS: atom_id res chain seq x y z
N MET A 1 -34.40 6.88 -63.63
CA MET A 1 -35.60 6.69 -64.48
C MET A 1 -36.54 5.79 -63.67
N GLY A 2 -37.60 6.37 -63.08
CA GLY A 2 -38.53 5.70 -62.12
C GLY A 2 -37.90 5.30 -60.77
N ASP A 3 -38.66 5.06 -59.69
CA ASP A 3 -39.93 5.67 -59.22
C ASP A 3 -40.03 5.49 -57.67
N ARG A 4 -40.97 6.21 -57.04
CA ARG A 4 -41.45 6.23 -55.63
C ARG A 4 -41.05 5.12 -54.63
N GLY A 5 -40.92 5.51 -53.35
CA GLY A 5 -41.08 4.61 -52.19
C GLY A 5 -40.93 5.30 -50.82
N THR A 6 -42.02 5.45 -50.06
CA THR A 6 -42.07 6.16 -48.77
C THR A 6 -41.75 5.28 -47.54
N GLY A 7 -41.08 5.84 -46.52
CA GLY A 7 -40.94 5.21 -45.19
C GLY A 7 -40.90 6.23 -44.04
N ARG A 8 -41.87 6.17 -43.12
CA ARG A 8 -42.04 7.12 -41.98
C ARG A 8 -41.25 6.69 -40.72
N ARG A 9 -40.82 7.69 -39.93
CA ARG A 9 -40.38 7.52 -38.53
C ARG A 9 -41.58 7.24 -37.59
N PRO A 10 -41.42 6.45 -36.52
CA PRO A 10 -42.35 6.45 -35.38
C PRO A 10 -42.03 7.59 -34.39
N ALA A 11 -43.06 8.07 -33.68
CA ALA A 11 -42.97 9.14 -32.69
C ALA A 11 -43.15 8.63 -31.25
N ALA A 12 -42.82 9.46 -30.26
CA ALA A 12 -42.97 9.15 -28.84
C ALA A 12 -44.42 9.28 -28.33
N PRO A 13 -44.81 8.58 -27.25
CA PRO A 13 -46.07 8.79 -26.57
C PRO A 13 -46.00 9.89 -25.49
N ARG A 14 -47.00 10.77 -25.49
CA ARG A 14 -47.42 11.60 -24.35
C ARG A 14 -48.92 11.37 -24.11
N LEU A 15 -49.29 11.05 -22.88
CA LEU A 15 -50.65 11.12 -22.29
C LEU A 15 -50.48 11.09 -20.76
N ASP A 16 -51.41 11.58 -19.94
CA ASP A 16 -51.91 12.96 -19.89
C ASP A 16 -52.28 13.30 -18.41
N ARG A 17 -52.65 14.55 -18.11
CA ARG A 17 -53.00 15.00 -16.74
C ARG A 17 -54.36 14.49 -16.24
N VAL A 18 -54.44 14.22 -14.92
CA VAL A 18 -55.64 14.44 -14.10
C VAL A 18 -55.22 15.21 -12.82
N ALA A 19 -56.12 16.02 -12.26
CA ALA A 19 -55.79 17.07 -11.29
C ALA A 19 -56.30 16.82 -9.85
N ARG A 20 -55.52 17.37 -8.89
CA ARG A 20 -55.86 17.94 -7.55
C ARG A 20 -57.12 17.45 -6.81
N LEU A 21 -56.96 17.21 -5.50
CA LEU A 21 -57.51 18.08 -4.43
C LEU A 21 -56.90 17.75 -3.04
N HIS A 22 -56.77 18.81 -2.22
CA HIS A 22 -56.73 18.96 -0.74
C HIS A 22 -56.46 17.76 0.20
N SER A 23 -55.89 17.85 1.40
CA SER A 23 -55.17 18.83 2.25
C SER A 23 -55.30 18.33 3.70
N ALA A 24 -54.23 18.34 4.53
CA ALA A 24 -54.26 18.56 6.00
C ALA A 24 -53.02 17.95 6.70
N THR A 25 -52.31 18.79 7.46
CA THR A 25 -51.61 18.41 8.71
C THR A 25 -52.62 18.43 9.88
N PRO A 26 -52.35 17.72 10.98
CA PRO A 26 -51.92 18.46 12.17
C PRO A 26 -50.83 17.76 13.02
N SER A 27 -50.47 18.40 14.13
CA SER A 27 -49.31 18.23 15.00
C SER A 27 -49.48 17.33 16.23
N GLY A 28 -48.37 16.76 16.74
CA GLY A 28 -47.95 17.01 18.14
C GLY A 28 -48.13 15.96 19.27
N GLY A 29 -47.15 15.03 19.40
CA GLY A 29 -46.65 14.43 20.67
C GLY A 29 -47.59 13.60 21.59
N PRO A 30 -47.12 13.10 22.76
CA PRO A 30 -45.73 12.90 23.22
C PRO A 30 -45.42 11.45 23.70
N CYS A 31 -44.23 11.27 24.31
CA CYS A 31 -43.63 10.11 25.01
C CYS A 31 -44.47 8.86 25.37
N GLY A 32 -43.89 7.67 25.13
CA GLY A 32 -44.29 6.41 25.75
C GLY A 32 -43.11 5.45 25.91
N ASP A 33 -42.71 5.18 27.16
CA ASP A 33 -41.64 4.25 27.53
C ASP A 33 -42.12 2.78 27.43
N GLY A 34 -41.29 1.87 26.88
CA GLY A 34 -41.80 0.59 26.36
C GLY A 34 -40.81 -0.59 26.41
N ARG A 35 -40.42 -1.02 27.61
CA ARG A 35 -39.55 -2.21 27.79
C ARG A 35 -40.27 -3.52 27.47
N GLY A 36 -40.23 -3.95 26.20
CA GLY A 36 -40.76 -5.25 25.74
C GLY A 36 -39.72 -6.38 25.77
N SER A 37 -39.69 -7.19 26.83
CA SER A 37 -38.77 -8.33 26.93
C SER A 37 -39.29 -9.60 26.22
N VAL A 38 -38.67 -9.98 25.10
CA VAL A 38 -39.02 -11.23 24.38
C VAL A 38 -38.14 -12.39 24.85
N ARG A 39 -38.63 -13.17 25.82
CA ARG A 39 -38.05 -14.47 26.19
C ARG A 39 -38.24 -15.48 25.06
N ARG A 40 -37.15 -15.94 24.43
CA ARG A 40 -37.22 -17.04 23.44
C ARG A 40 -37.18 -18.40 24.15
N VAL A 41 -38.20 -19.22 23.94
CA VAL A 41 -38.37 -20.53 24.58
C VAL A 41 -37.43 -21.57 23.94
N LEU A 42 -36.51 -22.12 24.74
CA LEU A 42 -35.65 -23.25 24.39
C LEU A 42 -36.42 -24.57 24.63
N ARG A 43 -36.89 -25.23 23.56
CA ARG A 43 -37.41 -26.61 23.65
C ARG A 43 -36.26 -27.62 23.68
N ARG A 44 -36.05 -28.24 24.84
CA ARG A 44 -35.24 -29.47 24.96
C ARG A 44 -35.85 -30.61 24.14
N ARG A 45 -35.02 -31.36 23.41
CA ARG A 45 -35.21 -32.81 23.22
C ARG A 45 -33.97 -33.51 23.78
N ALA A 46 -34.19 -34.55 24.55
CA ALA A 46 -33.16 -35.35 25.23
C ALA A 46 -33.16 -36.79 24.69
N ARG A 47 -32.18 -37.59 25.15
CA ARG A 47 -31.86 -38.99 24.81
C ARG A 47 -30.93 -39.10 23.58
N ARG A 48 -29.82 -39.85 23.62
CA ARG A 48 -29.26 -40.77 24.65
C ARG A 48 -27.73 -40.82 24.52
N THR A 49 -27.00 -40.92 25.62
CA THR A 49 -25.64 -41.47 25.69
C THR A 49 -25.71 -43.00 25.82
N PRO A 50 -24.67 -43.72 25.37
CA PRO A 50 -23.99 -44.66 26.28
C PRO A 50 -22.46 -44.67 26.13
N ASP A 51 -21.78 -45.11 27.19
CA ASP A 51 -20.34 -45.35 27.36
C ASP A 51 -20.20 -46.27 28.61
N PRO A 52 -19.13 -47.05 28.88
CA PRO A 52 -17.96 -47.42 28.05
C PRO A 52 -17.71 -48.95 27.93
N ASP A 53 -16.61 -49.29 27.23
CA ASP A 53 -15.70 -50.44 27.41
C ASP A 53 -16.17 -51.92 27.24
N ALA A 54 -15.79 -52.54 26.11
CA ALA A 54 -15.34 -53.95 26.04
C ALA A 54 -14.66 -54.26 24.69
N GLY A 55 -13.44 -54.86 24.68
CA GLY A 55 -12.92 -55.51 23.45
C GLY A 55 -11.40 -55.46 23.19
N ARG A 56 -10.60 -56.22 23.96
CA ARG A 56 -9.18 -56.45 23.65
C ARG A 56 -8.99 -57.30 22.37
N ARG A 57 -8.06 -56.94 21.48
CA ARG A 57 -6.78 -57.68 21.22
C ARG A 57 -5.91 -57.08 20.08
N PRO A 58 -4.57 -57.20 20.11
CA PRO A 58 -3.66 -56.52 19.18
C PRO A 58 -2.95 -57.43 18.15
N ARG A 59 -2.64 -56.88 16.96
CA ARG A 59 -1.67 -57.38 15.96
C ARG A 59 -1.19 -56.19 15.11
N ARG A 60 0.05 -56.03 14.65
CA ARG A 60 1.38 -56.66 14.92
C ARG A 60 2.45 -55.61 14.55
N ARG A 61 3.56 -55.52 15.29
CA ARG A 61 4.79 -54.86 14.81
C ARG A 61 5.62 -55.85 13.98
N PRO A 62 6.40 -55.40 12.99
CA PRO A 62 7.69 -55.97 12.64
C PRO A 62 8.81 -55.15 13.31
N GLN A 63 9.90 -55.82 13.73
CA GLN A 63 11.07 -55.18 14.32
C GLN A 63 12.35 -55.72 13.68
N VAL A 64 13.37 -54.86 13.59
CA VAL A 64 14.81 -55.19 13.41
C VAL A 64 15.26 -55.84 12.08
N ARG A 65 16.10 -55.10 11.36
CA ARG A 65 17.48 -55.57 11.09
C ARG A 65 18.48 -54.48 11.47
N ARG A 66 19.50 -54.86 12.24
CA ARG A 66 20.69 -54.06 12.58
C ARG A 66 21.91 -54.69 11.89
N GLY A 67 22.77 -53.85 11.32
CA GLY A 67 24.21 -54.04 11.12
C GLY A 67 24.81 -52.63 11.23
N GLY A 68 25.83 -52.34 12.04
CA GLY A 68 27.20 -52.83 11.94
C GLY A 68 28.00 -51.82 11.11
N ARG A 69 28.57 -50.75 11.70
CA ARG A 69 29.98 -50.62 12.17
C ARG A 69 31.00 -51.04 11.08
N ARG A 70 32.05 -50.28 10.72
CA ARG A 70 32.78 -49.13 11.33
C ARG A 70 33.57 -48.33 10.22
N PRO A 71 34.44 -47.33 10.50
CA PRO A 71 34.76 -46.23 9.58
C PRO A 71 36.23 -46.14 9.08
N ALA A 72 36.55 -44.99 8.45
CA ALA A 72 37.87 -44.30 8.29
C ALA A 72 38.48 -44.28 6.88
N GLY A 73 39.15 -43.16 6.55
CA GLY A 73 39.86 -42.92 5.28
C GLY A 73 39.77 -41.44 4.85
N ALA A 74 40.90 -40.73 4.84
CA ALA A 74 41.04 -39.33 4.41
C ALA A 74 42.11 -39.22 3.29
N ALA A 75 42.31 -37.99 2.80
CA ALA A 75 43.31 -37.49 1.83
C ALA A 75 42.85 -37.31 0.36
N ASP A 76 42.94 -36.05 -0.10
CA ASP A 76 43.69 -35.52 -1.27
C ASP A 76 43.83 -36.43 -2.52
N ASP A 77 43.73 -35.96 -3.77
CA ASP A 77 44.37 -34.77 -4.36
C ASP A 77 43.87 -34.50 -5.82
N VAL A 78 44.35 -33.38 -6.42
CA VAL A 78 44.49 -33.03 -7.85
C VAL A 78 43.64 -33.77 -8.92
N GLY A 79 42.86 -33.00 -9.68
CA GLY A 79 42.14 -33.50 -10.87
C GLY A 79 42.92 -33.37 -12.19
N GLN A 80 42.41 -34.00 -13.25
CA GLN A 80 42.64 -33.58 -14.64
C GLN A 80 41.57 -34.10 -15.62
N ARG A 81 41.58 -33.57 -16.84
CA ARG A 81 40.49 -33.63 -17.85
C ARG A 81 40.33 -35.01 -18.51
N PRO A 82 39.12 -35.39 -18.98
CA PRO A 82 38.97 -36.38 -20.05
C PRO A 82 39.09 -35.74 -21.45
N ARG A 83 39.84 -36.38 -22.35
CA ARG A 83 39.69 -36.24 -23.82
C ARG A 83 38.60 -37.22 -24.28
N GLY A 84 37.83 -36.87 -25.33
CA GLY A 84 36.65 -37.64 -25.76
C GLY A 84 36.83 -38.48 -27.03
N GLY A 85 35.72 -39.01 -27.57
CA GLY A 85 35.62 -39.67 -28.88
C GLY A 85 34.29 -40.45 -29.08
N GLY A 86 33.67 -40.39 -30.27
CA GLY A 86 32.41 -41.08 -30.63
C GLY A 86 31.15 -40.17 -30.68
N LEU A 87 30.63 -39.56 -31.77
CA LEU A 87 30.29 -40.02 -33.15
C LEU A 87 29.19 -41.13 -33.13
N LEU A 88 27.98 -41.07 -33.73
CA LEU A 88 27.39 -40.35 -34.90
C LEU A 88 25.84 -40.05 -34.68
N PRO A 89 24.92 -39.92 -35.68
CA PRO A 89 24.63 -38.66 -36.41
C PRO A 89 23.11 -38.32 -36.58
N ARG A 90 22.71 -37.05 -36.82
CA ARG A 90 21.44 -36.74 -37.54
C ARG A 90 21.49 -35.53 -38.49
N ARG A 91 21.37 -35.85 -39.79
CA ARG A 91 20.85 -35.14 -40.98
C ARG A 91 20.80 -33.60 -41.03
N ALA A 92 21.38 -33.08 -42.11
CA ALA A 92 21.24 -31.70 -42.58
C ALA A 92 19.92 -31.43 -43.34
N VAL A 93 19.49 -30.16 -43.35
CA VAL A 93 18.63 -29.57 -44.38
C VAL A 93 19.44 -28.48 -45.11
N ARG A 94 19.19 -28.30 -46.41
CA ARG A 94 20.08 -27.61 -47.36
C ARG A 94 19.37 -26.42 -48.02
N ARG A 95 20.17 -25.51 -48.60
CA ARG A 95 19.84 -24.38 -49.52
C ARG A 95 19.52 -23.04 -48.82
N SER A 96 19.88 -21.87 -49.37
CA SER A 96 20.92 -21.50 -50.37
C SER A 96 21.03 -19.97 -50.46
N ARG A 97 22.25 -19.41 -50.54
CA ARG A 97 22.49 -17.99 -50.93
C ARG A 97 22.56 -17.86 -52.46
N ARG A 98 22.15 -16.71 -53.02
CA ARG A 98 22.86 -15.86 -54.03
C ARG A 98 21.94 -14.64 -54.42
N PRO A 99 22.45 -13.57 -55.07
CA PRO A 99 22.04 -12.18 -54.80
C PRO A 99 21.65 -11.38 -56.06
N ARG A 100 21.36 -10.07 -55.91
CA ARG A 100 21.51 -8.93 -56.87
C ARG A 100 20.87 -7.65 -56.26
N GLU A 101 21.17 -6.39 -56.63
CA GLU A 101 22.21 -5.77 -57.48
C GLU A 101 22.28 -4.24 -57.23
N GLY A 102 23.46 -3.60 -57.38
CA GLY A 102 23.63 -2.17 -57.72
C GLY A 102 23.23 -1.08 -56.69
N ARG A 103 23.75 0.14 -56.75
CA ARG A 103 24.84 0.74 -57.55
C ARG A 103 25.36 1.99 -56.82
N ARG A 104 26.70 2.15 -56.75
CA ARG A 104 27.53 3.33 -57.16
C ARG A 104 27.20 4.76 -56.60
N VAL A 105 28.15 5.69 -56.34
CA VAL A 105 29.63 5.70 -56.43
C VAL A 105 30.21 6.99 -55.79
N HIS A 106 31.41 6.90 -55.19
CA HIS A 106 32.40 7.98 -54.90
C HIS A 106 32.00 9.23 -54.06
N ARG A 107 32.92 10.11 -53.60
CA ARG A 107 34.35 10.06 -53.14
C ARG A 107 34.77 11.53 -52.98
N GLY A 108 35.37 11.96 -51.87
CA GLY A 108 35.97 13.31 -51.80
C GLY A 108 36.14 13.87 -50.39
N LEU A 109 37.35 14.33 -50.08
CA LEU A 109 37.70 15.01 -48.84
C LEU A 109 37.49 16.53 -48.97
N HIS A 110 37.20 17.24 -47.86
CA HIS A 110 38.16 18.18 -47.21
C HIS A 110 37.52 19.19 -46.22
N HIS A 111 38.15 19.28 -45.04
CA HIS A 111 38.47 20.46 -44.22
C HIS A 111 37.47 21.59 -43.81
N ARG A 112 37.53 21.83 -42.48
CA ARG A 112 37.69 23.11 -41.73
C ARG A 112 36.47 23.99 -41.39
N HIS A 113 36.39 24.26 -40.07
CA HIS A 113 35.95 25.48 -39.36
C HIS A 113 35.05 26.51 -40.06
N ARG A 114 33.98 26.92 -39.35
CA ARG A 114 33.98 28.17 -38.55
C ARG A 114 32.80 28.29 -37.59
N HIS A 115 33.00 29.03 -36.49
CA HIS A 115 31.93 29.52 -35.62
C HIS A 115 31.29 30.78 -36.20
N HIS A 116 30.00 30.98 -35.91
CA HIS A 116 29.41 32.29 -35.56
C HIS A 116 28.17 32.04 -34.70
N PRO A 117 27.95 32.86 -33.67
CA PRO A 117 26.82 33.79 -33.78
C PRO A 117 27.14 35.20 -33.24
N GLU A 118 26.50 36.21 -33.83
CA GLU A 118 26.30 37.58 -33.33
C GLU A 118 25.28 38.21 -34.32
N PRO A 119 24.40 39.14 -33.88
CA PRO A 119 24.84 40.54 -33.88
C PRO A 119 24.36 41.38 -32.68
N ARG A 120 25.26 42.22 -32.17
CA ARG A 120 24.96 43.39 -31.33
C ARG A 120 24.99 44.71 -32.13
N ALA A 121 24.09 45.62 -31.78
CA ALA A 121 24.26 47.07 -31.90
C ALA A 121 23.73 47.70 -30.59
N ARG A 122 24.59 48.26 -29.73
CA ARG A 122 24.98 49.69 -29.65
C ARG A 122 23.81 50.64 -29.32
N ALA A 123 23.94 51.67 -28.46
CA ALA A 123 24.93 52.03 -27.42
C ALA A 123 24.47 53.36 -26.78
N ARG A 124 24.85 53.65 -25.51
CA ARG A 124 25.52 54.91 -25.06
C ARG A 124 25.56 55.06 -23.53
N ARG A 125 26.78 55.33 -23.01
CA ARG A 125 27.21 56.25 -21.93
C ARG A 125 26.35 56.31 -20.65
N GLY A 126 26.86 56.17 -19.42
CA GLY A 126 28.22 56.39 -18.85
C GLY A 126 28.07 57.30 -17.62
N GLY A 127 28.91 57.32 -16.58
CA GLY A 127 30.07 56.52 -16.17
C GLY A 127 30.40 56.88 -14.70
N ASP A 128 31.35 56.17 -14.08
CA ASP A 128 32.04 56.46 -12.79
C ASP A 128 31.16 56.68 -11.51
N GLY A 129 31.56 56.29 -10.30
CA GLY A 129 32.76 55.59 -9.82
C GLY A 129 32.78 55.54 -8.28
N HIS A 130 33.71 54.77 -7.71
CA HIS A 130 34.03 54.61 -6.27
C HIS A 130 33.08 53.81 -5.35
N ALA A 131 33.71 52.86 -4.65
CA ALA A 131 33.20 52.15 -3.47
C ALA A 131 33.84 52.71 -2.19
N VAL A 132 33.29 52.40 -1.01
CA VAL A 132 34.02 51.81 0.14
C VAL A 132 33.05 51.35 1.25
N ARG A 133 33.44 50.23 1.87
CA ARG A 133 32.97 49.42 3.02
C ARG A 133 32.02 49.98 4.11
N ALA A 134 31.31 49.02 4.73
CA ALA A 134 30.47 49.11 5.94
C ALA A 134 31.26 49.35 7.25
N PRO A 135 30.57 49.52 8.41
CA PRO A 135 30.44 48.36 9.32
C PRO A 135 29.13 48.27 10.16
N ALA A 136 28.99 47.13 10.85
CA ALA A 136 28.13 46.87 12.02
C ALA A 136 28.97 46.01 13.03
N PRO A 137 28.52 45.61 14.24
CA PRO A 137 27.24 45.84 14.93
C PRO A 137 27.41 46.39 16.37
N GLY A 138 26.32 46.48 17.17
CA GLY A 138 26.38 46.86 18.58
C GLY A 138 25.35 46.14 19.49
N HIS A 139 25.84 45.46 20.53
CA HIS A 139 25.07 44.95 21.67
C HIS A 139 25.64 45.55 22.97
N ARG A 140 24.79 45.90 23.95
CA ARG A 140 25.14 45.92 25.39
C ARG A 140 23.90 45.90 26.28
N ARG A 141 23.97 45.14 27.39
CA ARG A 141 23.07 45.18 28.55
C ARG A 141 23.62 46.15 29.62
N PRO A 142 22.85 46.42 30.69
CA PRO A 142 23.35 46.06 32.02
C PRO A 142 22.30 45.41 32.96
N ALA A 143 22.79 44.87 34.09
CA ALA A 143 22.02 44.59 35.32
C ALA A 143 22.21 45.78 36.31
N GLY A 144 21.53 45.98 37.43
CA GLY A 144 20.46 45.26 38.15
C GLY A 144 20.65 45.44 39.67
N ALA A 145 19.62 45.85 40.44
CA ALA A 145 19.61 45.84 41.92
C ALA A 145 18.20 46.13 42.52
N ASP A 146 17.74 45.20 43.36
CA ASP A 146 16.85 45.24 44.53
C ASP A 146 16.01 46.48 44.90
N HIS A 147 14.72 46.25 45.25
CA HIS A 147 14.08 46.63 46.54
C HIS A 147 12.72 45.91 46.75
N HIS A 148 12.33 45.66 48.00
CA HIS A 148 11.19 44.83 48.44
C HIS A 148 10.76 45.25 49.88
N PRO A 149 9.59 44.82 50.43
CA PRO A 149 8.28 44.49 49.86
C PRO A 149 7.32 45.66 50.25
N PRO A 150 6.19 45.58 51.03
CA PRO A 150 5.12 44.57 51.25
C PRO A 150 3.89 44.83 50.32
N GLY A 151 2.75 44.14 50.39
CA GLY A 151 2.31 42.95 51.15
C GLY A 151 0.97 43.16 51.86
N LEU A 152 -0.14 42.58 51.36
CA LEU A 152 -1.40 42.36 52.10
C LEU A 152 -2.32 41.31 51.45
N VAL A 153 -2.99 40.57 52.32
CA VAL A 153 -3.81 39.35 52.16
C VAL A 153 -5.18 39.59 51.49
N GLY A 154 -5.73 38.59 50.79
CA GLY A 154 -7.20 38.35 50.79
C GLY A 154 -7.79 37.63 49.56
N PRO A 155 -8.60 36.56 49.70
CA PRO A 155 -9.06 35.74 48.57
C PRO A 155 -10.50 36.04 48.09
N HIS A 156 -10.79 35.73 46.83
CA HIS A 156 -12.15 35.49 46.35
C HIS A 156 -12.24 34.19 45.54
N ALA A 157 -13.33 33.44 45.76
CA ALA A 157 -13.48 32.07 45.31
C ALA A 157 -13.85 31.94 43.82
N ALA A 158 -13.27 30.95 43.15
CA ALA A 158 -13.71 30.48 41.85
C ALA A 158 -14.85 29.45 42.00
N LEU A 159 -15.92 29.62 41.25
CA LEU A 159 -17.06 28.69 41.21
C LEU A 159 -16.69 27.41 40.42
N PRO A 160 -17.11 26.21 40.86
CA PRO A 160 -16.85 24.98 40.13
C PRO A 160 -17.83 24.78 38.96
N SER A 161 -17.31 24.55 37.75
CA SER A 161 -18.11 24.06 36.63
C SER A 161 -18.64 22.64 36.91
N PRO A 162 -19.89 22.31 36.50
CA PRO A 162 -20.45 20.98 36.71
C PRO A 162 -19.76 19.96 35.81
N ALA A 163 -19.00 19.05 36.41
CA ALA A 163 -18.41 17.92 35.71
C ALA A 163 -19.52 16.96 35.24
N ALA A 164 -19.78 16.92 33.93
CA ALA A 164 -20.68 15.94 33.33
C ALA A 164 -20.12 14.53 33.55
N CYS A 165 -20.76 13.77 34.45
CA CYS A 165 -20.33 12.42 34.82
C CYS A 165 -20.72 11.41 33.73
N PHE A 166 -19.97 11.39 32.64
CA PHE A 166 -20.09 10.32 31.64
C PHE A 166 -19.63 8.99 32.26
N PRO A 167 -20.43 7.91 32.17
CA PRO A 167 -20.04 6.63 32.73
C PRO A 167 -18.82 6.09 31.97
N ARG A 168 -17.69 5.98 32.68
CA ARG A 168 -16.47 5.32 32.18
C ARG A 168 -16.81 3.89 31.76
N ARG A 169 -17.03 3.67 30.46
CA ARG A 169 -17.05 2.32 29.87
C ARG A 169 -15.71 1.68 30.21
N ARG A 170 -15.73 0.51 30.86
CA ARG A 170 -14.52 -0.28 31.10
C ARG A 170 -13.87 -0.56 29.74
N ALA A 171 -12.63 -0.12 29.57
CA ALA A 171 -11.87 -0.41 28.36
C ALA A 171 -11.62 -1.92 28.28
N VAL A 172 -12.35 -2.60 27.39
CA VAL A 172 -11.92 -3.90 26.87
C VAL A 172 -10.67 -3.62 26.04
N PRO A 173 -9.55 -4.32 26.24
CA PRO A 173 -8.35 -4.08 25.44
C PRO A 173 -8.67 -4.38 23.97
N ILE A 174 -8.52 -3.36 23.11
CA ILE A 174 -8.91 -3.35 21.69
C ILE A 174 -8.43 -4.61 20.95
N VAL A 175 -7.23 -5.09 21.31
CA VAL A 175 -6.61 -6.32 20.79
C VAL A 175 -7.56 -7.53 20.80
N SER A 176 -8.36 -7.72 21.86
CA SER A 176 -9.24 -8.89 22.02
C SER A 176 -10.53 -8.83 21.19
N ALA A 177 -10.86 -7.66 20.62
CA ALA A 177 -12.08 -7.47 19.82
C ALA A 177 -11.84 -7.67 18.31
N VAL A 178 -10.61 -7.48 17.84
CA VAL A 178 -10.25 -7.45 16.41
C VAL A 178 -9.68 -8.78 15.90
N SER A 179 -9.01 -9.57 16.75
CA SER A 179 -8.28 -10.77 16.35
C SER A 179 -8.17 -11.77 17.51
N ALA A 180 -8.31 -13.06 17.22
CA ALA A 180 -7.98 -14.14 18.15
C ALA A 180 -6.47 -14.47 18.13
N LEU A 181 -5.77 -14.11 17.04
CA LEU A 181 -4.32 -14.18 16.93
C LEU A 181 -3.66 -12.92 17.53
N SER A 182 -2.74 -13.10 18.47
CA SER A 182 -1.98 -11.97 19.01
C SER A 182 -0.99 -11.40 17.98
N PRO A 183 -0.64 -10.10 18.04
CA PRO A 183 0.34 -9.50 17.14
C PRO A 183 1.70 -10.21 17.14
N ALA A 184 2.18 -10.62 18.32
CA ALA A 184 3.41 -11.41 18.47
C ALA A 184 3.32 -12.73 17.70
N ALA A 185 2.29 -13.54 17.95
CA ALA A 185 2.11 -14.82 17.27
C ALA A 185 1.90 -14.69 15.76
N ALA A 186 1.29 -13.58 15.29
CA ALA A 186 1.22 -13.26 13.87
C ALA A 186 2.60 -12.98 13.27
N VAL A 187 3.39 -12.10 13.92
CA VAL A 187 4.75 -11.76 13.47
C VAL A 187 5.68 -12.97 13.49
N ASP A 188 5.64 -13.80 14.53
CA ASP A 188 6.43 -15.04 14.65
C ASP A 188 6.17 -16.00 13.48
N ARG A 189 4.90 -16.28 13.21
CA ARG A 189 4.48 -17.19 12.12
C ARG A 189 4.81 -16.63 10.73
N LEU A 190 4.63 -15.32 10.54
CA LEU A 190 5.01 -14.65 9.28
C LEU A 190 6.53 -14.72 9.06
N ARG A 191 7.36 -14.43 10.07
CA ARG A 191 8.83 -14.55 9.98
C ARG A 191 9.26 -15.98 9.66
N ALA A 192 8.70 -16.96 10.37
CA ALA A 192 8.96 -18.39 10.13
C ALA A 192 8.59 -18.82 8.70
N ALA A 193 7.49 -18.32 8.12
CA ALA A 193 7.10 -18.61 6.74
C ALA A 193 8.13 -18.14 5.69
N PHE A 194 8.94 -17.13 6.01
CA PHE A 194 10.06 -16.65 5.18
C PHE A 194 11.44 -17.18 5.63
N GLY A 195 11.48 -18.15 6.55
CA GLY A 195 12.73 -18.76 7.03
C GLY A 195 13.57 -17.84 7.92
N ARG A 196 12.94 -16.84 8.57
CA ARG A 196 13.59 -15.96 9.54
C ARG A 196 13.24 -16.42 10.98
N PRO A 197 14.18 -16.35 11.93
CA PRO A 197 13.91 -16.68 13.33
C PRO A 197 12.88 -15.74 13.94
N ALA A 198 12.28 -16.13 15.07
CA ALA A 198 11.29 -15.33 15.78
C ALA A 198 11.95 -14.13 16.49
N GLU A 199 13.14 -14.36 17.02
CA GLU A 199 13.97 -13.47 17.83
C GLU A 199 14.43 -12.20 17.08
N ARG A 200 14.98 -11.21 17.80
CA ARG A 200 15.67 -10.08 17.16
C ARG A 200 16.89 -10.59 16.40
N ASP A 201 16.90 -10.40 15.07
CA ASP A 201 17.93 -10.95 14.17
C ASP A 201 18.20 -10.05 12.92
N THR A 202 17.41 -8.99 12.72
CA THR A 202 17.42 -8.23 11.46
C THR A 202 16.81 -6.84 11.62
N ASP A 203 17.38 -5.83 10.98
CA ASP A 203 16.82 -4.46 10.91
C ASP A 203 15.67 -4.34 9.88
N HIS A 204 15.17 -5.47 9.39
CA HIS A 204 14.20 -5.54 8.30
C HIS A 204 12.77 -5.81 8.80
N ARG A 205 11.81 -5.14 8.16
CA ARG A 205 10.37 -5.37 8.33
C ARG A 205 9.98 -6.86 8.19
N THR A 206 8.95 -7.31 8.90
CA THR A 206 8.49 -8.72 8.86
C THR A 206 7.99 -9.12 7.48
N LEU A 207 7.15 -8.28 6.89
CA LEU A 207 6.78 -8.28 5.47
C LEU A 207 7.26 -6.95 4.85
N HIS A 208 7.32 -6.88 3.53
CA HIS A 208 7.89 -5.73 2.81
C HIS A 208 9.34 -5.40 3.21
N ALA A 209 10.12 -6.46 3.47
CA ALA A 209 11.49 -6.40 3.99
C ALA A 209 12.45 -5.66 3.02
N LYS A 210 12.27 -5.87 1.72
CA LYS A 210 13.05 -5.21 0.65
C LYS A 210 12.26 -4.05 0.05
N GLY A 211 12.87 -2.87 -0.02
CA GLY A 211 12.29 -1.66 -0.59
C GLY A 211 13.29 -0.51 -0.64
N GLY A 212 12.80 0.69 -0.93
CA GLY A 212 13.56 1.95 -0.89
C GLY A 212 12.64 3.15 -0.71
N PHE A 213 13.19 4.28 -0.32
CA PHE A 213 12.45 5.52 -0.06
C PHE A 213 12.69 6.56 -1.17
N TYR A 214 11.65 7.35 -1.45
CA TYR A 214 11.60 8.31 -2.56
C TYR A 214 10.83 9.55 -2.12
N ALA A 215 11.26 10.72 -2.57
CA ALA A 215 10.63 12.01 -2.26
C ALA A 215 9.79 12.50 -3.44
N GLY A 216 8.78 13.32 -3.14
CA GLY A 216 7.91 13.91 -4.15
C GLY A 216 6.91 14.89 -3.57
N THR A 217 5.91 15.25 -4.37
CA THR A 217 4.76 16.05 -3.95
C THR A 217 3.43 15.39 -4.33
N PHE A 218 2.34 15.83 -3.71
CA PHE A 218 0.98 15.48 -4.08
C PHE A 218 0.10 16.73 -4.16
N THR A 219 -0.75 16.79 -5.18
CA THR A 219 -1.74 17.86 -5.37
C THR A 219 -3.10 17.24 -5.68
N ALA A 220 -4.09 17.56 -4.85
CA ALA A 220 -5.45 17.04 -4.99
C ALA A 220 -6.29 17.81 -6.03
N THR A 221 -7.35 17.19 -6.54
CA THR A 221 -8.32 17.84 -7.43
C THR A 221 -9.44 18.53 -6.63
N PRO A 222 -10.12 19.55 -7.19
CA PRO A 222 -11.24 20.20 -6.51
C PRO A 222 -12.39 19.25 -6.11
N ARG A 223 -12.55 18.13 -6.83
CA ARG A 223 -13.55 17.09 -6.49
C ARG A 223 -13.17 16.33 -5.21
N ALA A 224 -11.88 16.21 -4.88
CA ALA A 224 -11.45 15.61 -3.62
C ALA A 224 -11.74 16.54 -2.43
N ALA A 225 -11.40 17.83 -2.55
CA ALA A 225 -11.71 18.86 -1.56
C ALA A 225 -13.22 18.97 -1.28
N ALA A 226 -14.06 18.79 -2.29
CA ALA A 226 -15.52 18.80 -2.14
C ALA A 226 -16.10 17.60 -1.36
N LEU A 227 -15.34 16.52 -1.19
CA LEU A 227 -15.79 15.27 -0.55
C LEU A 227 -15.09 14.99 0.79
N SER A 228 -13.96 15.62 1.09
CA SER A 228 -13.23 15.46 2.35
C SER A 228 -12.59 16.77 2.81
N THR A 229 -12.63 17.05 4.11
CA THR A 229 -11.92 18.17 4.75
C THR A 229 -10.42 17.90 5.02
N ALA A 230 -9.90 16.72 4.69
CA ALA A 230 -8.51 16.37 5.02
C ALA A 230 -7.50 17.30 4.33
N GLY A 231 -6.51 17.77 5.09
CA GLY A 231 -5.59 18.84 4.64
C GLY A 231 -4.86 18.56 3.32
N HIS A 232 -4.42 17.32 3.09
CA HIS A 232 -3.77 16.92 1.84
C HIS A 232 -4.72 16.90 0.63
N LEU A 233 -6.04 16.90 0.84
CA LEU A 233 -7.06 16.88 -0.22
C LEU A 233 -7.55 18.28 -0.62
N GLN A 234 -7.06 19.35 0.02
CA GLN A 234 -7.53 20.73 -0.19
C GLN A 234 -6.91 21.44 -1.42
N GLY A 235 -6.21 20.71 -2.29
CA GLY A 235 -5.66 21.21 -3.56
C GLY A 235 -4.36 22.01 -3.46
N GLY A 236 -3.87 22.32 -2.25
CA GLY A 236 -2.50 22.75 -2.04
C GLY A 236 -1.51 21.61 -2.31
N GLU A 237 -0.32 21.93 -2.81
CA GLU A 237 0.76 20.95 -2.95
C GLU A 237 1.32 20.58 -1.57
N VAL A 238 1.39 19.28 -1.26
CA VAL A 238 1.97 18.76 -0.02
C VAL A 238 3.17 17.85 -0.30
N PRO A 239 4.24 17.89 0.53
CA PRO A 239 5.32 16.92 0.44
C PRO A 239 4.84 15.49 0.67
N ILE A 240 5.43 14.54 -0.06
CA ILE A 240 5.21 13.11 0.16
C ILE A 240 6.52 12.33 0.31
N LEU A 241 6.49 11.35 1.22
CA LEU A 241 7.48 10.27 1.30
C LEU A 241 6.84 9.00 0.73
N VAL A 242 7.45 8.43 -0.31
CA VAL A 242 7.01 7.19 -0.96
C VAL A 242 7.96 6.06 -0.61
N ARG A 243 7.43 4.87 -0.31
CA ARG A 243 8.22 3.64 -0.17
C ARG A 243 7.69 2.55 -1.10
N TRP A 244 8.47 2.23 -2.14
CA TRP A 244 8.25 1.04 -2.96
C TRP A 244 8.93 -0.19 -2.37
N SER A 245 8.33 -1.36 -2.57
CA SER A 245 8.79 -2.62 -1.97
C SER A 245 8.31 -3.88 -2.68
N ASN A 246 9.03 -4.98 -2.48
CA ASN A 246 8.49 -6.33 -2.66
C ASN A 246 7.63 -6.69 -1.45
N GLY A 247 6.61 -7.55 -1.58
CA GLY A 247 5.73 -7.93 -0.46
C GLY A 247 6.37 -8.87 0.57
N GLY A 248 7.28 -9.74 0.12
CA GLY A 248 7.85 -10.81 0.93
C GLY A 248 8.69 -10.36 2.12
N GLY A 249 8.80 -11.25 3.11
CA GLY A 249 9.64 -11.07 4.29
C GLY A 249 11.14 -11.34 4.10
N ASN A 250 11.59 -11.66 2.88
CA ASN A 250 13.02 -11.90 2.59
C ASN A 250 13.69 -10.64 2.05
N PRO A 251 14.59 -9.97 2.81
CA PRO A 251 15.26 -8.74 2.38
C PRO A 251 16.21 -8.97 1.18
N ARG A 252 16.71 -10.20 1.00
CA ARG A 252 17.56 -10.61 -0.12
C ARG A 252 16.76 -11.26 -1.26
N GLY A 253 15.43 -11.14 -1.26
CA GLY A 253 14.56 -11.66 -2.31
C GLY A 253 14.87 -11.06 -3.69
N SER A 254 14.85 -11.89 -4.73
CA SER A 254 15.02 -11.42 -6.11
C SER A 254 13.74 -10.76 -6.62
N ASP A 255 13.89 -9.60 -7.26
CA ASP A 255 12.78 -8.85 -7.87
C ASP A 255 12.12 -9.58 -9.05
N LYS A 256 12.72 -10.70 -9.49
CA LYS A 256 12.19 -11.62 -10.52
C LYS A 256 11.31 -12.73 -9.92
N ALA A 257 11.24 -12.86 -8.60
CA ALA A 257 10.38 -13.83 -7.94
C ALA A 257 8.90 -13.38 -7.96
N PRO A 258 7.94 -14.32 -8.16
CA PRO A 258 6.52 -14.02 -8.01
C PRO A 258 6.18 -13.61 -6.57
N ASP A 259 5.67 -12.40 -6.43
CA ASP A 259 5.37 -11.72 -5.17
C ASP A 259 4.55 -10.46 -5.49
N VAL A 260 3.82 -9.89 -4.52
CA VAL A 260 3.20 -8.57 -4.71
C VAL A 260 4.26 -7.47 -4.70
N ARG A 261 3.94 -6.26 -5.20
CA ARG A 261 4.71 -5.05 -4.94
C ARG A 261 3.86 -4.09 -4.13
N GLY A 262 4.45 -3.41 -3.16
CA GLY A 262 3.81 -2.41 -2.32
C GLY A 262 4.26 -1.00 -2.65
N MET A 263 3.34 -0.05 -2.58
CA MET A 263 3.58 1.39 -2.60
C MET A 263 2.91 1.98 -1.36
N ALA A 264 3.72 2.45 -0.41
CA ALA A 264 3.26 3.25 0.70
C ALA A 264 3.57 4.72 0.43
N VAL A 265 2.67 5.61 0.81
CA VAL A 265 2.79 7.07 0.66
C VAL A 265 2.45 7.69 2.00
N SER A 266 3.27 8.63 2.45
CA SER A 266 3.05 9.44 3.64
C SER A 266 2.93 10.89 3.18
N PHE A 267 1.87 11.59 3.55
CA PHE A 267 1.60 12.98 3.18
C PHE A 267 1.85 13.87 4.40
N THR A 268 2.74 14.85 4.26
CA THR A 268 3.01 15.83 5.33
C THR A 268 2.15 17.06 5.12
N LEU A 269 1.22 17.32 6.04
CA LEU A 269 0.32 18.47 5.99
C LEU A 269 1.04 19.77 6.41
N PRO A 270 0.48 20.95 6.10
CA PRO A 270 1.11 22.25 6.43
C PRO A 270 1.33 22.50 7.92
N ASP A 271 0.59 21.83 8.81
CA ASP A 271 0.75 21.88 10.27
C ASP A 271 1.78 20.87 10.81
N GLY A 272 2.42 20.10 9.94
CA GLY A 272 3.36 19.03 10.28
C GLY A 272 2.71 17.70 10.66
N THR A 273 1.37 17.60 10.64
CA THR A 273 0.71 16.29 10.80
C THR A 273 0.94 15.41 9.58
N VAL A 274 0.81 14.10 9.77
CA VAL A 274 1.14 13.10 8.76
C VAL A 274 -0.03 12.12 8.63
N THR A 275 -0.39 11.78 7.40
CA THR A 275 -1.33 10.69 7.09
C THR A 275 -0.73 9.73 6.06
N ASP A 276 -1.05 8.43 6.16
CA ASP A 276 -0.46 7.41 5.29
C ASP A 276 -1.49 6.65 4.45
N LEU A 277 -1.14 6.40 3.20
CA LEU A 277 -1.86 5.53 2.27
C LEU A 277 -0.98 4.33 1.88
N LEU A 278 -1.48 3.10 2.10
CA LEU A 278 -0.74 1.89 1.79
C LEU A 278 -1.47 1.03 0.76
N ALA A 279 -0.84 0.85 -0.40
CA ALA A 279 -1.39 0.15 -1.56
C ALA A 279 -0.46 -0.99 -2.04
N GLN A 280 -1.02 -1.95 -2.78
CA GLN A 280 -0.29 -3.09 -3.34
C GLN A 280 -0.81 -3.53 -4.72
N THR A 281 -0.01 -4.29 -5.48
CA THR A 281 -0.38 -4.79 -6.82
C THR A 281 -1.55 -5.79 -6.86
N ALA A 282 -2.00 -6.31 -5.71
CA ALA A 282 -3.17 -7.18 -5.62
C ALA A 282 -4.46 -6.37 -5.37
N PRO A 283 -5.40 -6.28 -6.35
CA PRO A 283 -6.63 -5.49 -6.24
C PRO A 283 -7.65 -6.02 -5.23
N ARG A 284 -7.49 -7.26 -4.73
CA ARG A 284 -8.36 -7.86 -3.72
C ARG A 284 -7.52 -8.45 -2.59
N PHE A 285 -7.96 -8.29 -1.34
CA PHE A 285 -7.42 -9.09 -0.26
C PHE A 285 -7.97 -10.52 -0.40
N VAL A 286 -7.19 -11.49 0.04
CA VAL A 286 -7.49 -12.91 -0.17
C VAL A 286 -8.29 -13.55 0.97
N VAL A 287 -8.52 -12.81 2.06
CA VAL A 287 -9.18 -13.25 3.29
C VAL A 287 -9.84 -12.06 4.01
N ARG A 288 -10.61 -12.35 5.07
CA ARG A 288 -11.27 -11.36 5.95
C ARG A 288 -10.67 -11.17 7.34
N THR A 289 -9.77 -12.05 7.78
CA THR A 289 -9.23 -12.01 9.15
C THR A 289 -7.70 -12.13 9.19
N PRO A 290 -7.04 -11.60 10.25
CA PRO A 290 -5.61 -11.76 10.46
C PRO A 290 -5.14 -13.22 10.55
N GLU A 291 -5.90 -14.10 11.20
CA GLU A 291 -5.61 -15.54 11.31
C GLU A 291 -5.49 -16.18 9.92
N ALA A 292 -6.49 -15.90 9.08
CA ALA A 292 -6.59 -16.43 7.74
C ALA A 292 -5.47 -15.86 6.85
N PHE A 293 -5.02 -14.62 7.08
CA PHE A 293 -3.91 -14.01 6.33
C PHE A 293 -2.56 -14.67 6.66
N VAL A 294 -2.32 -14.96 7.94
CA VAL A 294 -1.11 -15.69 8.36
C VAL A 294 -1.15 -17.13 7.83
N ALA A 295 -2.29 -17.83 7.92
CA ALA A 295 -2.46 -19.17 7.35
C ALA A 295 -2.30 -19.18 5.82
N PHE A 296 -2.81 -18.16 5.12
CA PHE A 296 -2.61 -17.99 3.68
C PHE A 296 -1.13 -17.81 3.34
N THR A 297 -0.41 -16.97 4.09
CA THR A 297 1.00 -16.69 3.83
C THR A 297 1.86 -17.94 4.03
N GLU A 298 1.63 -18.71 5.09
CA GLU A 298 2.24 -20.03 5.29
C GLU A 298 1.94 -21.00 4.12
N ALA A 299 0.71 -20.98 3.60
CA ALA A 299 0.29 -21.83 2.48
C ALA A 299 0.88 -21.38 1.13
N ALA A 300 1.01 -20.08 0.90
CA ALA A 300 1.67 -19.51 -0.28
C ALA A 300 3.18 -19.79 -0.26
N ARG A 301 3.80 -19.86 0.93
CA ARG A 301 5.22 -20.22 1.08
C ARG A 301 5.50 -21.71 1.03
N ASN A 302 4.53 -22.55 1.39
CA ASN A 302 4.59 -24.01 1.23
C ASN A 302 3.38 -24.52 0.42
N PRO A 303 3.47 -24.60 -0.92
CA PRO A 303 2.34 -24.92 -1.80
C PRO A 303 1.62 -26.23 -1.48
N ARG A 304 2.26 -27.19 -0.79
CA ARG A 304 1.61 -28.44 -0.31
C ARG A 304 0.50 -28.17 0.70
N ARG A 305 0.52 -27.02 1.38
CA ARG A 305 -0.53 -26.57 2.31
C ARG A 305 -1.69 -25.85 1.61
N MET A 306 -1.50 -25.36 0.38
CA MET A 306 -2.51 -24.56 -0.33
C MET A 306 -3.86 -25.28 -0.54
N PRO A 307 -3.93 -26.56 -0.95
CA PRO A 307 -5.21 -27.26 -1.04
C PRO A 307 -5.97 -27.31 0.30
N GLY A 308 -5.25 -27.57 1.39
CA GLY A 308 -5.84 -27.59 2.74
C GLY A 308 -6.21 -26.20 3.28
N PHE A 309 -5.61 -25.13 2.76
CA PHE A 309 -6.05 -23.76 3.02
C PHE A 309 -7.36 -23.48 2.29
N LEU A 310 -7.44 -23.75 0.98
CA LEU A 310 -8.63 -23.48 0.16
C LEU A 310 -9.86 -24.28 0.58
N VAL A 311 -9.69 -25.49 1.13
CA VAL A 311 -10.80 -26.27 1.73
C VAL A 311 -11.39 -25.58 2.98
N ARG A 312 -10.57 -24.85 3.75
CA ARG A 312 -11.02 -24.09 4.94
C ARG A 312 -11.49 -22.68 4.61
N HIS A 313 -10.98 -22.11 3.52
CA HIS A 313 -11.26 -20.75 3.06
C HIS A 313 -11.69 -20.77 1.58
N PRO A 314 -12.85 -21.36 1.24
CA PRO A 314 -13.34 -21.42 -0.14
C PRO A 314 -13.67 -20.01 -0.68
N ASP A 315 -13.95 -19.06 0.20
CA ASP A 315 -14.15 -17.65 -0.11
C ASP A 315 -12.89 -16.95 -0.64
N ALA A 316 -11.69 -17.47 -0.34
CA ALA A 316 -10.43 -16.98 -0.90
C ALA A 316 -10.23 -17.27 -2.41
N ILE A 317 -10.99 -18.23 -2.98
CA ILE A 317 -10.82 -18.69 -4.37
C ILE A 317 -11.07 -17.55 -5.37
N VAL A 318 -12.15 -16.78 -5.18
CA VAL A 318 -12.52 -15.71 -6.12
C VAL A 318 -11.49 -14.56 -6.09
N PRO A 319 -11.10 -14.00 -4.93
CA PRO A 319 -9.99 -13.05 -4.84
C PRO A 319 -8.69 -13.54 -5.48
N LEU A 320 -8.31 -14.81 -5.27
CA LEU A 320 -7.10 -15.39 -5.88
C LEU A 320 -7.17 -15.42 -7.40
N LEU A 321 -8.33 -15.78 -7.97
CA LEU A 321 -8.55 -15.73 -9.43
C LEU A 321 -8.52 -14.30 -9.98
N VAL A 322 -9.08 -13.33 -9.25
CA VAL A 322 -9.02 -11.90 -9.62
C VAL A 322 -7.57 -11.40 -9.60
N ASN A 323 -6.82 -11.68 -8.53
CA ASN A 323 -5.42 -11.29 -8.41
C ASN A 323 -4.52 -11.96 -9.47
N ALA A 324 -4.81 -13.22 -9.84
CA ALA A 324 -4.11 -13.91 -10.92
C ALA A 324 -4.39 -13.26 -12.30
N ARG A 325 -5.65 -12.93 -12.60
CA ARG A 325 -6.04 -12.21 -13.83
C ARG A 325 -5.43 -10.82 -13.91
N ALA A 326 -5.38 -10.10 -12.78
CA ALA A 326 -4.72 -8.81 -12.64
C ALA A 326 -3.18 -8.90 -12.69
N LYS A 327 -2.60 -10.11 -12.82
CA LYS A 327 -1.14 -10.36 -12.82
C LYS A 327 -0.45 -9.83 -11.55
N ALA A 328 -1.15 -9.78 -10.42
CA ALA A 328 -0.70 -9.13 -9.18
C ALA A 328 0.64 -9.64 -8.63
N LEU A 329 0.99 -10.90 -8.91
CA LEU A 329 2.26 -11.54 -8.53
C LEU A 329 3.32 -11.54 -9.64
N VAL A 330 2.98 -11.10 -10.85
CA VAL A 330 3.94 -11.03 -11.96
C VAL A 330 4.83 -9.82 -11.71
N PRO A 331 6.16 -9.98 -11.65
CA PRO A 331 7.05 -8.86 -11.41
C PRO A 331 6.92 -7.79 -12.51
N PRO A 332 6.67 -6.51 -12.17
CA PRO A 332 6.63 -5.45 -13.16
C PRO A 332 8.04 -5.15 -13.67
N ARG A 333 8.16 -4.47 -14.82
CA ARG A 333 9.49 -4.02 -15.32
C ARG A 333 10.10 -2.93 -14.43
N SER A 334 9.26 -2.04 -13.89
CA SER A 334 9.58 -0.92 -13.00
C SER A 334 8.54 -0.85 -11.87
N TYR A 335 8.88 -0.25 -10.73
CA TYR A 335 7.87 0.18 -9.77
C TYR A 335 6.92 1.26 -10.36
N ALA A 336 7.41 2.08 -11.29
CA ALA A 336 6.68 3.20 -11.91
C ALA A 336 5.54 2.80 -12.86
N VAL A 337 5.46 1.53 -13.28
CA VAL A 337 4.48 1.06 -14.28
C VAL A 337 3.46 0.06 -13.73
N ALA A 338 3.49 -0.20 -12.42
CA ALA A 338 2.52 -1.06 -11.77
C ALA A 338 1.36 -0.22 -11.21
N THR A 339 0.14 -0.76 -11.24
CA THR A 339 -0.99 -0.20 -10.50
C THR A 339 -0.99 -0.74 -9.08
N TYR A 340 -1.25 0.12 -8.09
CA TYR A 340 -1.33 -0.27 -6.68
C TYR A 340 -2.71 0.08 -6.12
N HIS A 341 -3.33 -0.86 -5.40
CA HIS A 341 -4.66 -0.72 -4.84
C HIS A 341 -4.58 -0.67 -3.31
N ALA A 342 -5.20 0.35 -2.70
CA ALA A 342 -5.46 0.36 -1.27
C ALA A 342 -6.77 -0.39 -1.04
N VAL A 343 -6.66 -1.59 -0.45
CA VAL A 343 -7.77 -2.56 -0.46
C VAL A 343 -8.87 -2.21 0.56
N HIS A 344 -8.49 -1.60 1.68
CA HIS A 344 -9.42 -1.14 2.70
C HIS A 344 -10.21 0.07 2.20
N ALA A 345 -11.46 0.19 2.67
CA ALA A 345 -12.24 1.40 2.43
C ALA A 345 -12.03 2.40 3.58
N TYR A 346 -12.26 3.67 3.26
CA TYR A 346 -12.16 4.80 4.17
C TYR A 346 -13.41 5.67 3.99
N GLN A 347 -13.86 6.35 5.04
CA GLN A 347 -14.97 7.29 4.92
C GLN A 347 -14.42 8.69 4.79
N TRP A 348 -14.76 9.39 3.72
CA TRP A 348 -14.45 10.80 3.53
C TRP A 348 -15.59 11.65 4.10
N LEU A 349 -15.25 12.65 4.91
CA LEU A 349 -16.20 13.57 5.55
C LEU A 349 -16.05 14.96 4.93
N ALA A 350 -17.08 15.43 4.24
CA ALA A 350 -17.14 16.78 3.69
C ALA A 350 -17.52 17.82 4.77
N ALA A 351 -17.28 19.10 4.48
CA ALA A 351 -17.50 20.20 5.43
C ALA A 351 -18.97 20.41 5.85
N ASP A 352 -19.93 19.87 5.08
CA ASP A 352 -21.37 19.87 5.39
C ASP A 352 -21.80 18.66 6.25
N GLY A 353 -20.86 17.78 6.60
CA GLY A 353 -21.12 16.51 7.31
C GLY A 353 -21.49 15.33 6.40
N THR A 354 -21.50 15.51 5.07
CA THR A 354 -21.74 14.40 4.13
C THR A 354 -20.59 13.39 4.22
N ALA A 355 -20.93 12.12 4.46
CA ALA A 355 -19.97 11.06 4.70
C ALA A 355 -20.01 9.99 3.58
N THR A 356 -18.90 9.82 2.86
CA THR A 356 -18.81 9.02 1.62
C THR A 356 -17.74 7.94 1.73
N TRP A 357 -18.09 6.66 1.57
CA TRP A 357 -17.11 5.57 1.55
C TRP A 357 -16.34 5.54 0.22
N VAL A 358 -15.01 5.42 0.31
CA VAL A 358 -14.09 5.41 -0.83
C VAL A 358 -13.06 4.27 -0.76
N ARG A 359 -12.56 3.87 -1.94
CA ARG A 359 -11.37 3.01 -2.11
C ARG A 359 -10.40 3.67 -3.09
N TYR A 360 -9.10 3.49 -2.86
CA TYR A 360 -8.05 4.15 -3.64
C TYR A 360 -7.31 3.20 -4.58
N THR A 361 -6.97 3.70 -5.76
CA THR A 361 -6.01 3.09 -6.68
C THR A 361 -4.96 4.12 -7.09
N LEU A 362 -3.68 3.83 -6.86
CA LEU A 362 -2.56 4.57 -7.42
C LEU A 362 -2.27 4.02 -8.81
N ARG A 363 -2.75 4.73 -9.83
CA ARG A 363 -2.65 4.37 -11.25
C ARG A 363 -1.39 5.04 -11.84
N PRO A 364 -0.51 4.30 -12.53
CA PRO A 364 0.73 4.87 -13.07
C PRO A 364 0.44 5.91 -14.15
N GLY A 365 1.17 7.02 -14.11
CA GLY A 365 1.08 8.13 -15.06
C GLY A 365 2.27 8.19 -16.01
N SER A 366 2.73 9.41 -16.30
CA SER A 366 3.94 9.67 -17.08
C SER A 366 5.22 9.33 -16.32
N SER A 367 6.21 8.80 -17.05
CA SER A 367 7.62 8.74 -16.64
C SER A 367 8.50 8.52 -17.87
N THR A 368 9.77 8.94 -17.80
CA THR A 368 10.77 8.66 -18.83
C THR A 368 11.30 7.23 -18.64
N ASP A 369 11.34 6.40 -19.68
CA ASP A 369 12.04 5.10 -19.57
C ASP A 369 13.56 5.34 -19.49
N PRO A 370 14.27 4.78 -18.50
CA PRO A 370 15.71 4.98 -18.36
C PRO A 370 16.51 4.16 -19.38
N ASP A 371 17.67 4.69 -19.77
CA ASP A 371 18.64 3.96 -20.59
C ASP A 371 19.27 2.80 -19.82
N GLY A 372 19.43 1.64 -20.48
CA GLY A 372 20.15 0.49 -19.95
C GLY A 372 19.32 -0.79 -19.88
N THR A 373 19.78 -1.76 -19.10
CA THR A 373 19.09 -3.04 -18.88
C THR A 373 19.28 -3.47 -17.43
N TYR A 374 18.17 -3.80 -16.78
CA TYR A 374 18.12 -4.14 -15.35
C TYR A 374 17.55 -5.55 -15.19
N ASP A 375 18.43 -6.54 -15.11
CA ASP A 375 18.07 -7.96 -15.08
C ASP A 375 18.55 -8.69 -13.81
N GLY A 376 19.25 -7.99 -12.92
CA GLY A 376 19.81 -8.47 -11.67
C GLY A 376 18.79 -8.81 -10.59
N ARG A 377 19.30 -9.11 -9.38
CA ARG A 377 18.47 -9.43 -8.20
C ARG A 377 17.67 -8.22 -7.70
N ASP A 378 18.25 -7.03 -7.83
CA ASP A 378 17.79 -5.77 -7.25
C ASP A 378 17.31 -4.77 -8.32
N ARG A 379 17.06 -5.29 -9.53
CA ARG A 379 16.68 -4.56 -10.74
C ARG A 379 15.55 -3.53 -10.58
N LEU A 380 14.61 -3.71 -9.65
CA LEU A 380 13.52 -2.74 -9.46
C LEU A 380 13.99 -1.50 -8.70
N ARG A 381 14.98 -1.62 -7.81
CA ARG A 381 15.62 -0.49 -7.14
C ARG A 381 16.60 0.23 -8.07
N GLU A 382 17.37 -0.55 -8.84
CA GLU A 382 18.31 -0.04 -9.85
C GLU A 382 17.56 0.76 -10.93
N GLU A 383 16.50 0.18 -11.50
CA GLU A 383 15.73 0.80 -12.58
C GLU A 383 14.97 2.05 -12.12
N ILE A 384 14.33 2.04 -10.94
CA ILE A 384 13.57 3.22 -10.48
C ILE A 384 14.50 4.39 -10.12
N ALA A 385 15.70 4.11 -9.62
CA ALA A 385 16.69 5.15 -9.34
C ALA A 385 17.18 5.80 -10.65
N ALA A 386 17.46 5.01 -11.67
CA ALA A 386 17.83 5.52 -13.00
C ALA A 386 16.65 6.25 -13.69
N ARG A 387 15.43 5.73 -13.55
CA ARG A 387 14.20 6.37 -14.05
C ARG A 387 14.02 7.77 -13.45
N LEU A 388 14.16 7.90 -12.13
CA LEU A 388 14.07 9.19 -11.44
C LEU A 388 15.21 10.15 -11.79
N ALA A 389 16.41 9.63 -12.09
CA ALA A 389 17.50 10.44 -12.63
C ALA A 389 17.23 10.95 -14.07
N ALA A 390 16.39 10.26 -14.85
CA ALA A 390 15.96 10.67 -16.19
C ALA A 390 14.71 11.59 -16.19
N GLY A 391 13.98 11.67 -15.08
CA GLY A 391 12.81 12.55 -14.92
C GLY A 391 11.82 12.06 -13.87
N PRO A 392 10.83 12.90 -13.50
CA PRO A 392 9.85 12.55 -12.49
C PRO A 392 8.97 11.36 -12.91
N VAL A 393 8.48 10.64 -11.92
CA VAL A 393 7.48 9.56 -12.06
C VAL A 393 6.17 10.04 -11.47
N THR A 394 5.09 10.04 -12.26
CA THR A 394 3.77 10.46 -11.78
C THR A 394 2.84 9.26 -11.53
N PHE A 395 1.96 9.42 -10.55
CA PHE A 395 0.85 8.52 -10.27
C PHE A 395 -0.42 9.33 -10.06
N THR A 396 -1.54 8.86 -10.60
CA THR A 396 -2.86 9.40 -10.29
C THR A 396 -3.44 8.66 -9.10
N LEU A 397 -3.90 9.40 -8.08
CA LEU A 397 -4.77 8.88 -7.03
C LEU A 397 -6.19 8.82 -7.58
N GLU A 398 -6.60 7.63 -8.02
CA GLU A 398 -7.95 7.33 -8.46
C GLU A 398 -8.79 6.89 -7.25
N VAL A 399 -9.98 7.48 -7.09
CA VAL A 399 -10.95 7.16 -6.04
C VAL A 399 -12.17 6.50 -6.66
N GLN A 400 -12.53 5.31 -6.18
CA GLN A 400 -13.85 4.73 -6.38
C GLN A 400 -14.74 5.11 -5.19
N VAL A 401 -15.94 5.65 -5.46
CA VAL A 401 -16.97 5.95 -4.46
C VAL A 401 -17.90 4.74 -4.30
N ALA A 402 -18.25 4.37 -3.07
CA ALA A 402 -19.16 3.25 -2.79
C ALA A 402 -20.58 3.52 -3.31
N GLY A 403 -21.19 2.50 -3.92
CA GLY A 403 -22.58 2.51 -4.35
C GLY A 403 -23.51 1.79 -3.37
N ALA A 404 -24.81 1.77 -3.67
CA ALA A 404 -25.78 1.02 -2.89
C ALA A 404 -25.45 -0.49 -2.87
N GLY A 405 -25.21 -1.03 -1.67
CA GLY A 405 -24.85 -2.43 -1.46
C GLY A 405 -23.36 -2.76 -1.62
N ASP A 406 -22.50 -1.75 -1.76
CA ASP A 406 -21.04 -1.92 -1.69
C ASP A 406 -20.59 -1.88 -0.23
N ASP A 407 -20.15 -3.02 0.32
CA ASP A 407 -19.69 -3.13 1.71
C ASP A 407 -18.26 -2.56 1.88
N PRO A 408 -18.03 -1.53 2.72
CA PRO A 408 -16.72 -0.96 2.99
C PRO A 408 -15.91 -1.68 4.08
N HIS A 409 -16.56 -2.52 4.90
CA HIS A 409 -15.96 -3.20 6.04
C HIS A 409 -15.38 -4.57 5.66
N ASP A 410 -15.78 -5.14 4.52
CA ASP A 410 -15.21 -6.38 3.97
C ASP A 410 -14.09 -6.10 2.94
N PRO A 411 -12.80 -6.43 3.22
CA PRO A 411 -11.70 -6.28 2.26
C PRO A 411 -11.81 -7.17 1.02
N MET A 412 -12.68 -8.18 1.04
CA MET A 412 -12.99 -9.04 -0.10
C MET A 412 -14.23 -8.57 -0.89
N SER A 413 -14.98 -7.59 -0.37
CA SER A 413 -16.19 -7.06 -1.01
C SER A 413 -15.90 -6.52 -2.41
N VAL A 414 -16.71 -6.93 -3.38
CA VAL A 414 -16.63 -6.48 -4.78
C VAL A 414 -17.58 -5.31 -4.99
N TRP A 415 -17.03 -4.10 -4.93
CA TRP A 415 -17.78 -2.88 -5.21
C TRP A 415 -18.25 -2.83 -6.67
N LYS A 416 -19.54 -2.58 -6.86
CA LYS A 416 -20.24 -2.51 -8.14
C LYS A 416 -20.29 -1.09 -8.70
N SER A 417 -20.14 -0.08 -7.84
CA SER A 417 -20.14 1.32 -8.23
C SER A 417 -19.18 1.62 -9.38
N ARG A 418 -19.62 2.50 -10.27
CA ARG A 418 -18.85 3.03 -11.39
C ARG A 418 -18.53 4.50 -11.24
N ASP A 419 -18.90 5.11 -10.12
CA ASP A 419 -18.43 6.46 -9.80
C ASP A 419 -16.97 6.36 -9.36
N VAL A 420 -16.10 6.77 -10.29
CA VAL A 420 -14.65 6.75 -10.17
C VAL A 420 -14.14 8.09 -10.67
N PHE A 421 -13.19 8.69 -9.97
CA PHE A 421 -12.59 9.95 -10.37
C PHE A 421 -11.13 10.09 -9.94
N ASP A 422 -10.40 10.94 -10.64
CA ASP A 422 -9.03 11.29 -10.30
C ASP A 422 -9.06 12.34 -9.17
N ALA A 423 -8.67 11.90 -7.97
CA ALA A 423 -8.67 12.70 -6.74
C ALA A 423 -7.38 13.52 -6.55
N GLY A 424 -6.31 13.20 -7.27
CA GLY A 424 -5.07 13.98 -7.26
C GLY A 424 -3.93 13.31 -8.03
N THR A 425 -2.79 14.00 -8.07
CA THR A 425 -1.57 13.55 -8.74
C THR A 425 -0.41 13.56 -7.77
N LEU A 426 0.31 12.44 -7.68
CA LEU A 426 1.59 12.30 -7.00
C LEU A 426 2.70 12.49 -8.04
N ILE A 427 3.72 13.27 -7.70
CA ILE A 427 4.92 13.48 -8.53
C ILE A 427 6.13 13.07 -7.70
N VAL A 428 6.70 11.91 -7.99
CA VAL A 428 7.92 11.41 -7.34
C VAL A 428 9.12 11.93 -8.12
N THR A 429 10.02 12.65 -7.45
CA THR A 429 11.09 13.44 -8.09
C THR A 429 12.49 12.89 -7.84
N GLY A 430 12.69 12.07 -6.82
CA GLY A 430 14.02 11.53 -6.51
C GLY A 430 14.03 10.41 -5.48
N VAL A 431 15.19 9.77 -5.36
CA VAL A 431 15.51 8.87 -4.23
C VAL A 431 15.63 9.73 -2.97
N ALA A 432 14.97 9.33 -1.89
CA ALA A 432 15.17 9.94 -0.59
C ALA A 432 16.34 9.27 0.12
N GLU A 433 17.05 10.01 0.97
CA GLU A 433 17.91 9.43 1.99
C GLU A 433 17.08 8.46 2.84
N ASP A 434 17.62 7.29 3.19
CA ASP A 434 16.86 6.27 3.90
C ASP A 434 16.66 6.71 5.37
N PRO A 435 15.44 7.07 5.79
CA PRO A 435 15.17 7.62 7.13
C PRO A 435 15.22 6.54 8.23
N GLU A 436 15.55 5.28 7.89
CA GLU A 436 15.87 4.22 8.85
C GLU A 436 17.38 3.98 8.99
N THR A 437 18.22 4.77 8.32
CA THR A 437 19.65 4.91 8.65
C THR A 437 19.80 5.47 10.07
N ASP A 438 20.91 5.15 10.74
CA ASP A 438 21.29 5.67 12.07
C ASP A 438 20.23 5.50 13.18
N GLY A 439 19.39 4.47 13.05
CA GLY A 439 18.41 4.06 14.06
C GLY A 439 17.02 4.70 13.92
N GLY A 440 16.79 5.51 12.88
CA GLY A 440 15.47 6.05 12.57
C GLY A 440 14.41 4.95 12.34
N VAL A 441 13.13 5.30 12.51
CA VAL A 441 12.01 4.36 12.42
C VAL A 441 10.89 4.95 11.57
N VAL A 442 10.63 4.37 10.40
CA VAL A 442 9.49 4.78 9.55
C VAL A 442 8.48 3.66 9.39
N VAL A 443 7.35 3.85 10.07
CA VAL A 443 6.13 3.06 9.91
C VAL A 443 5.11 3.90 9.15
N PHE A 444 4.76 3.43 7.95
CA PHE A 444 3.54 3.81 7.26
C PHE A 444 2.41 2.98 7.88
N ASP A 445 1.39 3.63 8.43
CA ASP A 445 0.30 3.01 9.16
C ASP A 445 -1.03 3.32 8.48
N PRO A 446 -1.77 2.33 7.94
CA PRO A 446 -3.02 2.57 7.23
C PRO A 446 -4.14 3.13 8.12
N THR A 447 -3.94 3.17 9.45
CA THR A 447 -4.86 3.77 10.41
C THR A 447 -4.46 5.19 10.83
N ARG A 448 -3.32 5.71 10.35
CA ARG A 448 -2.90 7.11 10.51
C ARG A 448 -3.65 8.00 9.52
N VAL A 449 -4.91 8.25 9.83
CA VAL A 449 -5.79 9.21 9.13
C VAL A 449 -5.79 10.56 9.86
N VAL A 450 -6.35 11.57 9.21
CA VAL A 450 -6.51 12.95 9.72
C VAL A 450 -7.98 13.34 9.59
N ASP A 451 -8.38 14.41 10.29
CA ASP A 451 -9.73 15.00 10.22
C ASP A 451 -10.21 15.10 8.76
N GLY A 452 -11.44 14.65 8.50
CA GLY A 452 -11.98 14.49 7.14
C GLY A 452 -11.85 13.06 6.58
N ILE A 453 -11.16 12.14 7.26
CA ILE A 453 -11.09 10.71 6.91
C ILE A 453 -11.29 9.82 8.14
N GLU A 454 -12.23 8.88 8.07
CA GLU A 454 -12.45 7.82 9.06
C GLU A 454 -12.14 6.42 8.51
N LEU A 455 -11.95 5.46 9.42
CA LEU A 455 -11.61 4.07 9.10
C LEU A 455 -12.87 3.22 8.93
N SER A 456 -12.82 2.21 8.07
CA SER A 456 -13.82 1.14 8.12
C SER A 456 -13.53 0.14 9.26
N ASP A 457 -14.58 -0.48 9.80
CA ASP A 457 -14.49 -1.63 10.72
C ASP A 457 -13.84 -2.92 10.14
N ASP A 458 -13.01 -2.81 9.11
CA ASP A 458 -12.27 -3.93 8.51
C ASP A 458 -11.29 -4.54 9.53
N PRO A 459 -11.46 -5.80 9.96
CA PRO A 459 -10.62 -6.42 10.99
C PRO A 459 -9.14 -6.50 10.59
N ILE A 460 -8.83 -6.55 9.30
CA ILE A 460 -7.47 -6.55 8.79
C ILE A 460 -6.89 -5.13 8.86
N LEU A 461 -7.65 -4.10 8.49
CA LEU A 461 -7.23 -2.70 8.64
C LEU A 461 -6.85 -2.41 10.09
N LEU A 462 -7.74 -2.75 11.03
CA LEU A 462 -7.57 -2.46 12.45
C LEU A 462 -6.48 -3.30 13.14
N PHE A 463 -6.13 -4.48 12.61
CA PHE A 463 -5.04 -5.31 13.14
C PHE A 463 -3.64 -4.88 12.68
N ARG A 464 -3.53 -4.26 11.49
CA ARG A 464 -2.24 -3.84 10.90
C ARG A 464 -1.37 -2.98 11.82
N PRO A 465 -1.84 -1.89 12.48
CA PRO A 465 -1.00 -1.09 13.40
C PRO A 465 -0.37 -1.93 14.51
N LEU A 466 -1.13 -2.87 15.08
CA LEU A 466 -0.67 -3.75 16.16
C LEU A 466 0.47 -4.67 15.70
N ALA A 467 0.31 -5.28 14.51
CA ALA A 467 1.33 -6.12 13.89
C ALA A 467 2.57 -5.31 13.44
N TYR A 468 2.38 -4.04 13.08
CA TYR A 468 3.47 -3.15 12.65
C TYR A 468 4.32 -2.71 13.84
N ALA A 469 3.69 -2.31 14.95
CA ALA A 469 4.38 -2.01 16.21
C ALA A 469 5.20 -3.22 16.70
N GLU A 470 4.63 -4.43 16.67
CA GLU A 470 5.36 -5.66 16.97
C GLU A 470 6.52 -5.90 15.99
N SER A 471 6.32 -5.67 14.68
CA SER A 471 7.39 -5.78 13.69
C SER A 471 8.47 -4.69 13.80
N VAL A 472 8.25 -3.59 14.51
CA VAL A 472 9.28 -2.60 14.88
C VAL A 472 10.07 -3.11 16.07
N LYS A 473 9.39 -3.55 17.15
CA LYS A 473 10.03 -4.11 18.36
C LYS A 473 11.00 -5.26 18.08
N ARG A 474 10.85 -5.96 16.95
CA ARG A 474 11.71 -7.08 16.52
C ARG A 474 12.91 -6.67 15.65
N ARG A 475 13.16 -5.37 15.45
CA ARG A 475 14.34 -4.83 14.75
C ARG A 475 15.39 -4.35 15.78
N PRO A 476 16.68 -4.73 15.65
CA PRO A 476 17.78 -4.11 16.40
C PRO A 476 17.85 -2.59 16.18
N GLY A 477 18.55 -1.87 17.05
CA GLY A 477 18.67 -0.40 17.02
C GLY A 477 17.41 0.38 17.38
N GLN A 478 16.22 -0.15 17.09
CA GLN A 478 14.93 0.49 17.33
C GLN A 478 14.43 0.14 18.74
N THR A 479 14.72 1.00 19.72
CA THR A 479 14.05 1.01 21.04
C THR A 479 12.77 1.85 20.99
N SER A 480 11.74 1.43 21.73
CA SER A 480 10.43 2.09 21.80
C SER A 480 10.43 3.33 22.67
#